data_AF-A0A1S1N2U8-F1
#
_entry.id   AF-A0A1S1N2U8-F1
#
_cell.length_a   1.000
_cell.length_b   1.000
_cell.length_c   1.000
_cell.angle_alpha   90.00
_cell.angle_beta   90.00
_cell.angle_gamma   90.00
#
_symmetry.space_group_name_H-M   'P 1'
#
loop_
_entity.id
_entity.type
_entity.pdbx_description
1 polymer ?
#
loop_
_entity_poly.entity_id
_entity_poly.type
_entity_poly.pdbx_seq_one_letter_code
_entity_poly.pdbx_strand_id
1 'polypeptide(L)'
;LMLYSHESHRRTALNEVAALDIARAFTAEFLSPDPTGDSGANRYVDRMAAQSAGELGKWWQDRKNEILIQVATGPVVKATILDAGVERWNDDGSVDVLVVAKTAIKSADGKRIEAEPTVRCLETVRREGDQWKISNLSPVI
;
A
#
# COMPACT_ATOMS: atom_id res chain seq x y z
N LEU A 1 -13.03 10.09 -35.44
CA LEU A 1 -12.22 10.47 -34.26
C LEU A 1 -12.91 10.19 -32.90
N MET A 2 -14.23 9.96 -32.82
CA MET A 2 -14.91 9.67 -31.55
C MET A 2 -14.56 8.31 -30.92
N LEU A 3 -14.42 7.24 -31.71
CA LEU A 3 -14.13 5.89 -31.18
C LEU A 3 -12.77 5.80 -30.48
N TYR A 4 -11.74 6.46 -31.04
CA TYR A 4 -10.39 6.48 -30.48
C TYR A 4 -10.34 7.24 -29.14
N SER A 5 -11.04 8.37 -29.06
CA SER A 5 -11.19 9.14 -27.82
C SER A 5 -11.93 8.33 -26.74
N HIS A 6 -13.00 7.62 -27.10
CA HIS A 6 -13.76 6.80 -26.17
C HIS A 6 -12.95 5.62 -25.64
N GLU A 7 -12.22 4.90 -26.50
CA GLU A 7 -11.38 3.78 -26.08
C GLU A 7 -10.19 4.23 -25.23
N SER A 8 -9.62 5.40 -25.55
CA SER A 8 -8.56 6.01 -24.74
C SER A 8 -9.08 6.39 -23.35
N HIS A 9 -10.24 7.06 -23.25
CA HIS A 9 -10.84 7.40 -21.96
C HIS A 9 -11.20 6.16 -21.14
N ARG A 10 -11.76 5.14 -21.79
CA ARG A 10 -12.07 3.86 -21.13
C ARG A 10 -10.83 3.20 -20.55
N ARG A 11 -9.72 3.17 -21.31
CA ARG A 11 -8.47 2.56 -20.85
C ARG A 11 -7.82 3.35 -19.72
N THR A 12 -7.87 4.68 -19.74
CA THR A 12 -7.41 5.51 -18.63
C THR A 12 -8.23 5.25 -17.37
N ALA A 13 -9.56 5.22 -17.48
CA ALA A 13 -10.44 4.94 -16.34
C ALA A 13 -10.19 3.53 -15.74
N LEU A 14 -9.97 2.52 -16.57
CA LEU A 14 -9.64 1.17 -16.09
C LEU A 14 -8.28 1.11 -15.38
N ASN A 15 -7.27 1.81 -15.91
CA ASN A 15 -5.97 1.86 -15.27
C ASN A 15 -6.01 2.65 -13.95
N GLU A 16 -6.82 3.70 -13.89
CA GLU A 16 -7.06 4.47 -12.66
C GLU A 16 -7.68 3.61 -11.56
N VAL A 17 -8.75 2.87 -11.88
CA VAL A 17 -9.36 1.91 -10.94
C VAL A 17 -8.32 0.90 -10.45
N ALA A 18 -7.53 0.33 -11.36
CA ALA A 18 -6.49 -0.64 -10.99
C ALA A 18 -5.41 -0.03 -10.09
N ALA A 19 -4.98 1.21 -10.37
CA ALA A 19 -3.98 1.89 -9.55
C ALA A 19 -4.53 2.19 -8.14
N LEU A 20 -5.77 2.65 -8.05
CA LEU A 20 -6.45 2.90 -6.78
C LEU A 20 -6.62 1.61 -5.96
N ASP A 21 -7.05 0.52 -6.58
CA ASP A 21 -7.23 -0.77 -5.89
C ASP A 21 -5.91 -1.30 -5.32
N ILE A 22 -4.83 -1.23 -6.08
CA ILE A 22 -3.49 -1.65 -5.64
C ILE A 22 -2.99 -0.77 -4.50
N ALA A 23 -3.12 0.55 -4.61
CA ALA A 23 -2.70 1.47 -3.54
C ALA A 23 -3.48 1.23 -2.24
N ARG A 24 -4.81 1.11 -2.34
CA ARG A 24 -5.68 0.81 -1.17
C ARG A 24 -5.29 -0.50 -0.50
N ALA A 25 -5.07 -1.56 -1.29
CA ALA A 25 -4.69 -2.87 -0.76
C ALA A 25 -3.31 -2.81 -0.08
N PHE A 26 -2.34 -2.20 -0.74
CA PHE A 26 -0.99 -2.05 -0.21
C PHE A 26 -0.96 -1.25 1.08
N THR A 27 -1.58 -0.05 1.11
CA THR A 27 -1.64 0.77 2.33
C THR A 27 -2.33 0.03 3.48
N ALA A 28 -3.43 -0.68 3.19
CA ALA A 28 -4.16 -1.42 4.22
C ALA A 28 -3.29 -2.50 4.86
N GLU A 29 -2.50 -3.21 4.06
CA GLU A 29 -1.59 -4.22 4.56
C GLU A 29 -0.38 -3.60 5.27
N PHE A 30 0.25 -2.59 4.66
CA PHE A 30 1.39 -1.86 5.21
C PHE A 30 1.12 -1.30 6.61
N LEU A 31 -0.08 -0.75 6.82
CA LEU A 31 -0.50 -0.16 8.09
C LEU A 31 -1.16 -1.16 9.05
N SER A 32 -1.26 -2.44 8.66
CA SER A 32 -1.82 -3.51 9.51
C SER A 32 -0.83 -4.64 9.80
N PRO A 33 0.39 -4.36 10.31
CA PRO A 33 1.28 -5.43 10.72
C PRO A 33 0.63 -6.27 11.83
N ASP A 34 0.66 -7.59 11.65
CA ASP A 34 0.17 -8.57 12.63
C ASP A 34 1.30 -9.55 12.99
N PRO A 35 1.91 -9.44 14.20
CA PRO A 35 2.93 -10.39 14.67
C PRO A 35 2.44 -11.83 14.77
N THR A 36 1.14 -12.04 15.00
CA THR A 36 0.58 -13.30 15.54
C THR A 36 -0.42 -14.01 14.62
N GLY A 37 -0.94 -13.35 13.58
CA GLY A 37 -1.94 -13.91 12.68
C GLY A 37 -1.42 -15.00 11.74
N ASP A 38 -2.34 -15.61 10.96
CA ASP A 38 -2.09 -16.74 10.04
C ASP A 38 -0.98 -16.50 9.01
N SER A 39 -0.68 -15.23 8.77
CA SER A 39 0.36 -14.78 7.84
C SER A 39 1.71 -14.49 8.52
N GLY A 40 1.73 -14.22 9.83
CA GLY A 40 2.90 -13.96 10.67
C GLY A 40 3.84 -12.84 10.21
N ALA A 41 4.79 -12.46 11.09
CA ALA A 41 5.85 -11.52 10.77
C ALA A 41 6.72 -11.98 9.58
N ASN A 42 6.93 -13.29 9.46
CA ASN A 42 7.86 -13.88 8.48
C ASN A 42 7.42 -13.69 7.02
N ARG A 43 6.11 -13.67 6.73
CA ARG A 43 5.61 -13.48 5.36
C ARG A 43 5.22 -12.04 5.07
N TYR A 44 5.15 -11.17 6.08
CA TYR A 44 4.81 -9.76 5.90
C TYR A 44 5.73 -9.10 4.86
N VAL A 45 7.05 -9.20 5.08
CA VAL A 45 8.05 -8.65 4.17
C VAL A 45 7.91 -9.22 2.75
N ASP A 46 7.68 -10.52 2.62
CA ASP A 46 7.56 -11.16 1.31
C ASP A 46 6.32 -10.68 0.54
N ARG A 47 5.20 -10.42 1.22
CA ARG A 47 4.00 -9.86 0.59
C ARG A 47 4.16 -8.39 0.21
N MET A 48 4.79 -7.59 1.09
CA MET A 48 5.09 -6.20 0.78
C MET A 48 6.06 -6.09 -0.41
N ALA A 49 7.09 -6.94 -0.45
CA ALA A 49 8.03 -7.02 -1.55
C ALA A 49 7.35 -7.46 -2.86
N ALA A 50 6.44 -8.44 -2.81
CA ALA A 50 5.72 -8.91 -3.99
C ALA A 50 4.82 -7.82 -4.63
N GLN A 51 4.26 -6.95 -3.81
CA GLN A 51 3.46 -5.79 -4.24
C GLN A 51 4.32 -4.58 -4.62
N SER A 52 5.63 -4.64 -4.38
CA SER A 52 6.55 -3.54 -4.65
C SER A 52 7.39 -3.80 -5.91
N ALA A 53 7.76 -2.72 -6.59
CA ALA A 53 8.64 -2.74 -7.75
C ALA A 53 9.96 -2.01 -7.47
N GLY A 54 10.98 -2.31 -8.27
CA GLY A 54 12.25 -1.58 -8.27
C GLY A 54 12.93 -1.52 -6.90
N GLU A 55 13.40 -0.33 -6.53
CA GLU A 55 14.15 -0.11 -5.28
C GLU A 55 13.30 -0.33 -4.03
N LEU A 56 11.99 -0.07 -4.06
CA LEU A 56 11.11 -0.35 -2.92
C LEU A 56 11.04 -1.85 -2.64
N GLY A 57 10.93 -2.67 -3.69
CA GLY A 57 10.94 -4.13 -3.57
C GLY A 57 12.26 -4.66 -2.99
N LYS A 58 13.39 -4.10 -3.43
CA LYS A 58 14.72 -4.43 -2.86
C LYS A 58 14.82 -4.00 -1.40
N TRP A 59 14.38 -2.79 -1.08
CA TRP A 59 14.41 -2.25 0.29
C TRP A 59 13.71 -3.17 1.30
N TRP A 60 12.56 -3.74 0.94
CA TRP A 60 11.85 -4.72 1.76
C TRP A 60 12.71 -5.96 2.04
N GLN A 61 13.36 -6.50 1.01
CA GLN A 61 14.19 -7.70 1.13
C GLN A 61 15.48 -7.43 1.90
N ASP A 62 16.16 -6.32 1.61
CA ASP A 62 17.42 -5.94 2.26
C ASP A 62 17.23 -5.70 3.77
N ARG A 63 16.05 -5.20 4.17
CA ARG A 63 15.70 -4.95 5.58
C ARG A 63 14.84 -6.03 6.22
N LYS A 64 14.70 -7.19 5.58
CA LYS A 64 13.78 -8.25 6.02
C LYS A 64 13.91 -8.59 7.50
N ASN A 65 15.14 -8.79 7.99
CA ASN A 65 15.37 -9.17 9.38
C ASN A 65 15.01 -8.05 10.37
N GLU A 66 15.35 -6.80 10.04
CA GLU A 66 15.02 -5.63 10.87
C GLU A 66 13.50 -5.48 11.01
N ILE A 67 12.80 -5.54 9.88
CA ILE A 67 11.35 -5.40 9.80
C ILE A 67 10.66 -6.55 10.52
N LEU A 68 11.16 -7.78 10.37
CA LEU A 68 10.61 -8.95 11.04
C LEU A 68 10.67 -8.80 12.57
N ILE A 69 11.81 -8.34 13.10
CA ILE A 69 11.95 -8.07 14.54
C ILE A 69 10.97 -6.98 14.98
N GLN A 70 10.87 -5.89 14.22
CA GLN A 70 9.93 -4.80 14.53
C GLN A 70 8.47 -5.28 14.52
N VAL A 71 8.06 -6.02 13.50
CA VAL A 71 6.70 -6.56 13.40
C VAL A 71 6.41 -7.56 14.51
N ALA A 72 7.34 -8.49 14.79
CA ALA A 72 7.18 -9.53 15.81
C ALA A 72 7.07 -8.98 17.24
N THR A 73 7.68 -7.82 17.51
CA THR A 73 7.69 -7.16 18.82
C THR A 73 6.68 -6.01 18.96
N GLY A 74 6.12 -5.57 17.84
CA GLY A 74 5.13 -4.49 17.78
C GLY A 74 3.73 -4.94 18.22
N PRO A 75 2.82 -3.98 18.44
CA PRO A 75 1.43 -4.30 18.71
C PRO A 75 0.71 -4.77 17.44
N VAL A 76 -0.44 -5.43 17.62
CA VAL A 76 -1.34 -5.74 16.50
C VAL A 76 -2.05 -4.45 16.07
N VAL A 77 -1.79 -3.99 14.85
CA VAL A 77 -2.40 -2.79 14.28
C VAL A 77 -3.40 -3.19 13.20
N LYS A 78 -4.54 -2.51 13.15
CA LYS A 78 -5.50 -2.63 12.06
C LYS A 78 -5.76 -1.28 11.42
N ALA A 79 -5.50 -1.19 10.12
CA ALA A 79 -5.85 -0.04 9.30
C ALA A 79 -7.25 -0.18 8.71
N THR A 80 -7.89 0.96 8.48
CA THR A 80 -9.11 1.10 7.67
C THR A 80 -8.90 2.24 6.70
N ILE A 81 -8.96 1.94 5.41
CA ILE A 81 -8.90 2.98 4.38
C ILE A 81 -10.14 3.86 4.48
N LEU A 82 -9.92 5.17 4.57
CA LEU A 82 -10.97 6.18 4.56
C LEU A 82 -11.24 6.64 3.14
N ASP A 83 -10.17 6.93 2.39
CA ASP A 83 -10.27 7.32 0.99
C ASP A 83 -8.94 7.11 0.24
N ALA A 84 -9.00 7.16 -1.08
CA ALA A 84 -7.84 7.23 -1.96
C ALA A 84 -8.21 7.92 -3.27
N GLY A 85 -7.30 8.76 -3.79
CA GLY A 85 -7.48 9.47 -5.05
C GLY A 85 -6.18 9.58 -5.83
N VAL A 86 -6.31 9.63 -7.16
CA VAL A 86 -5.16 9.93 -8.04
C VAL A 86 -4.82 11.41 -7.89
N GLU A 87 -3.59 11.69 -7.49
CA GLU A 87 -3.02 13.03 -7.47
C GLU A 87 -2.55 13.41 -8.88
N ARG A 88 -1.82 12.50 -9.54
CA ARG A 88 -1.20 12.79 -10.84
C ARG A 88 -0.89 11.53 -11.65
N TRP A 89 -0.98 11.66 -12.99
CA TRP A 89 -0.32 10.78 -13.94
C TRP A 89 1.06 11.35 -14.32
N ASN A 90 2.08 10.50 -14.26
CA ASN A 90 3.45 10.85 -14.58
C ASN A 90 3.78 10.55 -16.05
N ASP A 91 4.78 11.24 -16.59
CA ASP A 91 5.17 11.13 -18.00
C ASP A 91 5.74 9.75 -18.35
N ASP A 92 6.22 9.00 -17.35
CA ASP A 92 6.71 7.63 -17.48
C ASP A 92 5.59 6.56 -17.40
N GLY A 93 4.33 7.00 -17.28
CA GLY A 93 3.17 6.13 -17.17
C GLY A 93 2.89 5.59 -15.76
N SER A 94 3.65 6.01 -14.75
CA SER A 94 3.30 5.79 -13.34
C SER A 94 2.20 6.76 -12.87
N VAL A 95 1.60 6.45 -11.73
CA VAL A 95 0.47 7.19 -11.14
C VAL A 95 0.78 7.46 -9.68
N ASP A 96 0.67 8.71 -9.26
CA ASP A 96 0.73 9.07 -7.85
C ASP A 96 -0.68 9.04 -7.25
N VAL A 97 -0.83 8.29 -6.17
CA VAL A 97 -2.08 8.06 -5.45
C VAL A 97 -1.90 8.50 -4.00
N LEU A 98 -2.79 9.38 -3.54
CA LEU A 98 -2.89 9.72 -2.13
C LEU A 98 -3.88 8.78 -1.47
N VAL A 99 -3.43 8.03 -0.45
CA VAL A 99 -4.27 7.14 0.36
C VAL A 99 -4.40 7.71 1.77
N VAL A 100 -5.62 7.72 2.28
CA VAL A 100 -5.96 8.18 3.63
C VAL A 100 -6.51 6.99 4.41
N ALA A 101 -5.93 6.71 5.57
CA ALA A 101 -6.34 5.60 6.43
C ALA A 101 -6.41 6.04 7.89
N LYS A 102 -7.22 5.34 8.68
CA LYS A 102 -7.12 5.39 10.15
C LYS A 102 -6.55 4.07 10.65
N THR A 103 -5.76 4.12 11.71
CA THR A 103 -5.23 2.93 12.38
C THR A 103 -5.86 2.77 13.75
N ALA A 104 -5.90 1.52 14.20
CA ALA A 104 -6.34 1.18 15.53
C ALA A 104 -5.42 0.10 16.10
N ILE A 105 -4.94 0.32 17.33
CA ILE A 105 -4.04 -0.60 18.01
C ILE A 105 -4.88 -1.52 18.91
N LYS A 106 -4.71 -2.83 18.77
CA LYS A 106 -5.22 -3.80 19.74
C LYS A 106 -4.19 -3.99 20.84
N SER A 107 -4.60 -3.75 22.08
CA SER A 107 -3.78 -4.08 23.25
C SER A 107 -3.51 -5.59 23.34
N ALA A 108 -2.41 -5.97 24.01
CA ALA A 108 -2.02 -7.37 24.19
C ALA A 108 -3.07 -8.25 24.89
N ASP A 109 -3.98 -7.64 25.67
CA ASP A 109 -5.12 -8.33 26.31
C ASP A 109 -6.35 -8.49 25.39
N GLY A 110 -6.28 -7.98 24.16
CA GLY A 110 -7.34 -8.04 23.15
C GLY A 110 -8.60 -7.22 23.47
N LYS A 111 -8.64 -6.51 24.59
CA LYS A 111 -9.86 -5.85 25.11
C LYS A 111 -9.94 -4.37 24.77
N ARG A 112 -8.82 -3.70 24.52
CA ARG A 112 -8.78 -2.28 24.19
C ARG A 112 -8.36 -2.08 22.74
N ILE A 113 -9.14 -1.27 22.05
CA ILE A 113 -8.86 -0.78 20.71
C ILE A 113 -8.66 0.72 20.87
N GLU A 114 -7.42 1.18 20.75
CA GLU A 114 -7.09 2.60 20.76
C GLU A 114 -7.08 3.12 19.32
N ALA A 115 -7.84 4.18 19.06
CA ALA A 115 -7.90 4.79 17.74
C ALA A 115 -6.78 5.82 17.62
N GLU A 116 -5.97 5.68 16.58
CA GLU A 116 -4.84 6.55 16.29
C GLU A 116 -5.23 7.65 15.28
N PRO A 117 -4.40 8.71 15.15
CA PRO A 117 -4.57 9.73 14.13
C PRO A 117 -4.69 9.16 12.71
N THR A 118 -5.29 9.94 11.82
CA THR A 118 -5.36 9.59 10.39
C THR A 118 -3.96 9.63 9.77
N VAL A 119 -3.61 8.57 9.04
CA VAL A 119 -2.38 8.43 8.27
C VAL A 119 -2.67 8.80 6.82
N ARG A 120 -1.73 9.52 6.19
CA ARG A 120 -1.76 9.86 4.78
C ARG A 120 -0.47 9.38 4.12
N CYS A 121 -0.62 8.68 3.00
CA CYS A 121 0.49 8.12 2.25
C CYS A 121 0.37 8.53 0.79
N LEU A 122 1.43 9.12 0.24
CA LEU A 122 1.57 9.30 -1.20
C LEU A 122 2.32 8.09 -1.76
N GLU A 123 1.68 7.36 -2.66
CA GLU A 123 2.21 6.16 -3.29
C GLU A 123 2.36 6.36 -4.80
N THR A 124 3.49 5.92 -5.35
CA THR A 124 3.65 5.86 -6.81
C THR A 124 3.39 4.44 -7.27
N VAL A 125 2.36 4.25 -8.09
CA VAL A 125 1.97 2.98 -8.69
C VAL A 125 2.48 2.93 -10.13
N ARG A 126 3.15 1.85 -10.51
CA ARG A 126 3.63 1.63 -11.88
C ARG A 126 3.42 0.21 -12.35
N ARG A 127 3.40 0.02 -13.67
CA ARG A 127 3.42 -1.31 -14.26
C ARG A 127 4.84 -1.90 -14.25
N GLU A 128 4.93 -3.14 -13.81
CA GLU A 128 6.09 -4.00 -13.96
C GLU A 128 5.64 -5.29 -14.65
N GLY A 129 6.00 -5.43 -15.94
CA GLY A 129 5.37 -6.43 -16.81
C GLY A 129 3.87 -6.17 -16.93
N ASP A 130 3.07 -7.19 -16.62
CA ASP A 130 1.59 -7.13 -16.68
C ASP A 130 0.93 -6.74 -15.35
N GLN A 131 1.72 -6.47 -14.30
CA GLN A 131 1.19 -6.19 -12.96
C GLN A 131 1.44 -4.73 -12.54
N TRP A 132 0.44 -4.13 -11.90
CA TRP A 132 0.58 -2.86 -11.19
C TRP A 132 1.20 -3.12 -9.81
N LYS A 133 2.18 -2.29 -9.44
CA LYS A 133 2.92 -2.41 -8.18
C LYS A 133 3.30 -1.04 -7.64
N ILE A 134 3.56 -0.97 -6.35
CA ILE A 134 4.04 0.24 -5.69
C ILE A 134 5.55 0.37 -5.90
N SER A 135 6.01 1.48 -6.46
CA SER A 135 7.44 1.77 -6.60
C SER A 135 7.97 2.79 -5.61
N ASN A 136 7.07 3.53 -4.97
CA ASN A 136 7.43 4.47 -3.93
C ASN A 136 6.29 4.61 -2.92
N LEU A 137 6.64 4.85 -1.66
CA LEU A 137 5.73 5.12 -0.55
C LEU A 137 6.33 6.24 0.28
N SER A 138 5.57 7.31 0.50
CA SER A 138 6.00 8.46 1.29
C SER A 138 4.89 8.91 2.25
N PRO A 139 5.16 8.96 3.58
CA PRO A 139 4.23 9.57 4.52
C PRO A 139 4.04 11.06 4.22
N VAL A 140 2.82 11.55 4.38
CA VAL A 140 2.49 12.98 4.29
C VAL A 140 2.21 13.48 5.70
N ILE A 141 2.98 14.48 6.15
CA ILE A 141 2.93 15.05 7.51
C ILE A 141 2.16 16.38 7.48
#